data_AF-A0A7S0M5Q8-F1
#
_entry.id   AF-A0A7S0M5Q8-F1
#
_cell.length_a   1.000
_cell.length_b   1.000
_cell.length_c   1.000
_cell.angle_alpha   90.00
_cell.angle_beta   90.00
_cell.angle_gamma   90.00
#
_symmetry.space_group_name_H-M   'P 1'
#
loop_
_entity.id
_entity.type
_entity.pdbx_description
1 polymer ?
#
loop_
_entity_poly.entity_id
_entity_poly.type
_entity_poly.pdbx_seq_one_letter_code
_entity_poly.pdbx_strand_id
1 'polypeptide(L)'
;GGGGELAVGLSEEGTFFGMTGEQLCDLRRDAWVHAALDLLPQGRAQYHNFGWAPPDDKPEMKDPRLQKNRPVLQSIHLDTAPDLGAPAWSAHICGGLEPQYACAVVRSNVWPGACAVGWGYTFVNYYQGMGQMCTGRMFAPAALWPVPADKTLEEYKKGPRSRPDGVGGDLNLEPPPRPAEGDPP
;
A
#
# COMPACT_ATOMS: atom_id res chain seq x y z
N GLY A 1 -15.56 -23.63 -15.33
CA GLY A 1 -16.64 -23.67 -14.33
C GLY A 1 -16.32 -22.65 -13.26
N GLY A 2 -17.24 -21.73 -12.98
CA GLY A 2 -17.02 -20.65 -12.01
C GLY A 2 -17.31 -19.26 -12.58
N GLY A 3 -18.42 -19.08 -13.30
CA GLY A 3 -19.01 -17.76 -13.49
C GLY A 3 -20.01 -17.57 -12.35
N GLY A 4 -19.62 -16.82 -11.32
CA GLY A 4 -20.54 -16.39 -10.27
C GLY A 4 -21.46 -15.34 -10.87
N GLU A 5 -22.61 -15.78 -11.35
CA GLU A 5 -23.71 -14.90 -11.71
C GLU A 5 -24.14 -14.17 -10.43
N LEU A 6 -23.99 -12.83 -10.42
CA LEU A 6 -24.43 -11.96 -9.32
C LEU A 6 -25.96 -11.96 -9.28
N ALA A 7 -26.56 -13.05 -8.80
CA ALA A 7 -28.02 -13.22 -8.71
C ALA A 7 -28.65 -12.41 -7.56
N VAL A 8 -27.92 -11.46 -6.98
CA VAL A 8 -28.34 -10.73 -5.79
C VAL A 8 -28.84 -9.34 -6.19
N GLY A 9 -30.17 -9.18 -6.13
CA GLY A 9 -30.82 -7.88 -6.23
C GLY A 9 -30.85 -7.25 -7.63
N LEU A 10 -30.68 -8.00 -8.71
CA LEU A 10 -30.87 -7.49 -10.07
C LEU A 10 -32.24 -7.91 -10.64
N SER A 11 -32.93 -6.98 -11.28
CA SER A 11 -34.10 -7.25 -12.11
C SER A 11 -33.72 -7.95 -13.41
N GLU A 12 -34.71 -8.53 -14.09
CA GLU A 12 -34.56 -9.04 -15.46
C GLU A 12 -34.04 -7.96 -16.43
N GLU A 13 -34.21 -6.67 -16.09
CA GLU A 13 -33.73 -5.50 -16.82
C GLU A 13 -32.36 -4.98 -16.34
N GLY A 14 -31.72 -5.64 -15.36
CA GLY A 14 -30.44 -5.23 -14.77
C GLY A 14 -30.51 -4.09 -13.74
N THR A 15 -31.71 -3.65 -13.31
CA THR A 15 -31.88 -2.66 -12.24
C THR A 15 -31.81 -3.26 -10.84
N PHE A 16 -31.28 -2.50 -9.87
CA PHE A 16 -31.08 -2.96 -8.49
C PHE A 16 -32.39 -2.90 -7.68
N PHE A 17 -32.84 -4.04 -7.15
CA PHE A 17 -34.09 -4.18 -6.37
C PHE A 17 -33.98 -3.78 -4.90
N GLY A 18 -32.83 -3.28 -4.46
CA GLY A 18 -32.58 -3.02 -3.06
C GLY A 18 -32.34 -4.31 -2.28
N MET A 19 -31.70 -4.17 -1.13
CA MET A 19 -31.45 -5.29 -0.21
C MET A 19 -31.81 -4.88 1.22
N THR A 20 -32.30 -5.85 2.00
CA THR A 20 -32.49 -5.65 3.43
C THR A 20 -31.14 -5.53 4.15
N GLY A 21 -31.12 -4.93 5.34
CA GLY A 21 -29.90 -4.86 6.15
C GLY A 21 -29.32 -6.24 6.43
N GLU A 22 -30.17 -7.23 6.69
CA GLU A 22 -29.73 -8.62 6.91
C GLU A 22 -29.03 -9.23 5.68
N GLN A 23 -29.58 -9.00 4.47
CA GLN A 23 -28.97 -9.47 3.23
C GLN A 23 -27.62 -8.79 2.96
N LEU A 24 -27.53 -7.48 3.24
CA LEU A 24 -26.29 -6.71 3.11
C LEU A 24 -25.22 -7.10 4.14
N CYS A 25 -25.61 -7.68 5.28
CA CYS A 25 -24.67 -8.20 6.27
C CYS A 25 -24.10 -9.57 5.90
N ASP A 26 -24.77 -10.34 5.04
CA ASP A 26 -24.26 -11.62 4.58
C ASP A 26 -23.21 -11.44 3.48
N LEU A 27 -21.96 -11.26 3.89
CA LEU A 27 -20.83 -11.02 2.98
C LEU A 27 -20.66 -12.13 1.93
N ARG A 28 -21.09 -13.37 2.22
CA ARG A 28 -20.98 -14.51 1.28
C ARG A 28 -21.88 -14.37 0.06
N ARG A 29 -22.85 -13.45 0.09
CA ARG A 29 -23.76 -13.16 -1.02
C ARG A 29 -23.21 -12.16 -2.03
N ASP A 30 -21.95 -11.74 -1.88
CA ASP A 30 -21.31 -10.77 -2.76
C ASP A 30 -22.08 -9.44 -2.87
N ALA A 31 -22.79 -9.08 -1.79
CA ALA A 31 -23.55 -7.83 -1.68
C ALA A 31 -22.65 -6.58 -1.70
N TRP A 32 -21.36 -6.74 -1.43
CA TRP A 32 -20.36 -5.70 -1.45
C TRP A 32 -19.17 -6.11 -2.30
N VAL A 33 -18.81 -5.23 -3.24
CA VAL A 33 -17.72 -5.44 -4.19
C VAL A 33 -16.78 -4.24 -4.19
N HIS A 34 -15.53 -4.47 -4.59
CA HIS A 34 -14.58 -3.38 -4.81
C HIS A 34 -14.97 -2.57 -6.05
N ALA A 35 -15.30 -1.29 -5.83
CA ALA A 35 -15.61 -0.36 -6.91
C ALA A 35 -14.34 0.18 -7.63
N ALA A 36 -13.19 0.13 -6.96
CA ALA A 36 -11.91 0.59 -7.49
C ALA A 36 -10.94 -0.58 -7.73
N LEU A 37 -9.98 -0.36 -8.62
CA LEU A 37 -8.87 -1.29 -8.85
C LEU A 37 -7.89 -1.27 -7.68
N ASP A 38 -7.22 -2.39 -7.47
CA ASP A 38 -6.15 -2.49 -6.48
C ASP A 38 -4.96 -1.59 -6.83
N LEU A 39 -4.26 -1.17 -5.79
CA LEU A 39 -2.93 -0.59 -5.91
C LEU A 39 -1.90 -1.73 -5.95
N LEU A 40 -1.24 -1.88 -7.10
CA LEU A 40 -0.11 -2.80 -7.24
C LEU A 40 1.06 -2.34 -6.36
N PRO A 41 1.96 -3.25 -5.93
CA PRO A 41 3.22 -2.90 -5.25
C PRO A 41 4.08 -1.84 -5.96
N GLN A 42 3.91 -1.65 -7.27
CA GLN A 42 4.52 -0.55 -8.04
C GLN A 42 3.97 0.85 -7.66
N GLY A 43 2.92 0.93 -6.85
CA GLY A 43 2.21 2.17 -6.50
C GLY A 43 1.23 2.63 -7.60
N ARG A 44 0.80 1.74 -8.49
CA ARG A 44 -0.08 2.06 -9.62
C ARG A 44 -1.24 1.07 -9.70
N ALA A 45 -2.36 1.49 -10.28
CA ALA A 45 -3.50 0.60 -10.56
C ALA A 45 -3.33 -0.20 -11.86
N GLN A 46 -2.30 0.05 -12.65
CA GLN A 46 -1.98 -0.73 -13.85
C GLN A 46 -0.48 -0.97 -13.89
N TYR A 47 -0.11 -2.19 -14.26
CA TYR A 47 1.30 -2.56 -14.38
C TYR A 47 1.95 -1.76 -15.51
N HIS A 48 3.06 -1.10 -15.19
CA HIS A 48 3.88 -0.37 -16.16
C HIS A 48 5.20 -1.11 -16.39
N ASN A 49 5.46 -1.48 -17.65
CA ASN A 49 6.71 -2.12 -18.05
C ASN A 49 7.84 -1.08 -18.15
N PHE A 50 8.92 -1.26 -17.39
CA PHE A 50 10.11 -0.42 -17.42
C PHE A 50 11.14 -0.82 -18.50
N GLY A 51 10.66 -1.30 -19.65
CA GLY A 51 11.53 -1.75 -20.75
C GLY A 51 12.10 -3.16 -20.57
N TRP A 52 11.44 -4.03 -19.78
CA TRP A 52 11.75 -5.45 -19.77
C TRP A 52 11.40 -6.08 -21.12
N ALA A 53 12.38 -6.78 -21.70
CA ALA A 53 12.23 -7.60 -22.89
C ALA A 53 12.59 -9.05 -22.54
N PRO A 54 11.87 -10.04 -23.10
CA PRO A 54 12.22 -11.44 -22.93
C PRO A 54 13.60 -11.72 -23.55
N PRO A 55 14.41 -12.64 -22.97
CA PRO A 55 15.64 -13.11 -23.58
C PRO A 55 15.37 -13.76 -24.94
N ASP A 56 16.31 -13.62 -25.89
CA ASP A 56 16.18 -14.18 -27.25
C ASP A 56 15.94 -15.69 -27.25
N ASP A 57 16.47 -16.41 -26.26
CA ASP A 57 16.28 -17.85 -26.08
C ASP A 57 14.85 -18.26 -25.69
N LYS A 58 14.03 -17.32 -25.20
CA LYS A 58 12.65 -17.56 -24.72
C LYS A 58 11.72 -16.37 -25.00
N PRO A 59 11.27 -16.17 -26.26
CA PRO A 59 10.48 -15.00 -26.65
C PRO A 59 9.09 -14.92 -26.00
N GLU A 60 8.54 -16.03 -25.48
CA GLU A 60 7.24 -16.06 -24.81
C GLU A 60 7.30 -15.82 -23.30
N MET A 61 8.48 -15.62 -22.73
CA MET A 61 8.61 -15.34 -21.31
C MET A 61 7.90 -14.01 -21.00
N LYS A 62 7.02 -14.02 -20.00
CA LYS A 62 6.41 -12.78 -19.46
C LYS A 62 7.34 -12.20 -18.39
N ASP A 63 7.28 -10.88 -18.18
CA ASP A 63 8.09 -10.24 -17.15
C ASP A 63 7.80 -10.93 -15.80
N PRO A 64 8.80 -11.47 -15.10
CA PRO A 64 8.61 -12.03 -13.75
C PRO A 64 8.06 -11.00 -12.74
N ARG A 65 8.16 -9.71 -13.04
CA ARG A 65 7.61 -8.60 -12.25
C ARG A 65 6.18 -8.25 -12.65
N LEU A 66 5.59 -8.93 -13.65
CA LEU A 66 4.22 -8.69 -14.08
C LEU A 66 3.26 -8.97 -12.92
N GLN A 67 2.67 -7.91 -12.39
CA GLN A 67 1.65 -7.99 -11.35
C GLN A 67 0.28 -7.77 -11.98
N LYS A 68 -0.68 -8.64 -11.64
CA LYS A 68 -2.04 -8.58 -12.15
C LYS A 68 -2.99 -8.17 -11.03
N ASN A 69 -3.90 -7.25 -11.32
CA ASN A 69 -4.97 -6.92 -10.40
C ASN A 69 -5.97 -8.06 -10.26
N ARG A 70 -6.73 -7.98 -9.17
CA ARG A 70 -7.99 -8.69 -9.01
C ARG A 70 -8.99 -8.36 -10.15
N PRO A 71 -9.93 -9.27 -10.45
CA PRO A 71 -11.06 -8.96 -11.32
C PRO A 71 -11.80 -7.70 -10.86
N VAL A 72 -12.33 -6.94 -11.82
CA VAL A 72 -13.17 -5.77 -11.53
C VAL A 72 -14.42 -6.24 -10.78
N LEU A 73 -14.88 -5.46 -9.80
CA LEU A 73 -16.04 -5.79 -8.97
C LEU A 73 -15.88 -7.11 -8.21
N GLN A 74 -14.66 -7.46 -7.80
CA GLN A 74 -14.46 -8.61 -6.91
C GLN A 74 -15.14 -8.35 -5.55
N SER A 75 -15.84 -9.38 -5.05
CA SER A 75 -16.46 -9.39 -3.73
C SER A 75 -15.46 -9.21 -2.60
N ILE A 76 -15.82 -8.40 -1.61
CA ILE A 76 -15.01 -8.18 -0.40
C ILE A 76 -14.94 -9.42 0.49
N HIS A 77 -15.82 -10.41 0.30
CA HIS A 77 -15.78 -11.68 1.04
C HIS A 77 -14.50 -12.48 0.77
N LEU A 78 -13.94 -12.32 -0.42
CA LEU A 78 -12.71 -12.98 -0.84
C LEU A 78 -11.45 -12.29 -0.29
N ASP A 79 -11.60 -11.14 0.38
CA ASP A 79 -10.47 -10.45 1.00
C ASP A 79 -9.98 -11.20 2.23
N THR A 80 -8.67 -11.45 2.28
CA THR A 80 -8.01 -12.09 3.41
C THR A 80 -7.16 -11.08 4.18
N ALA A 81 -7.13 -11.22 5.50
CA ALA A 81 -6.23 -10.48 6.37
C ALA A 81 -5.39 -11.48 7.19
N PRO A 82 -4.39 -12.11 6.57
CA PRO A 82 -3.69 -13.26 7.16
C PRO A 82 -3.06 -12.96 8.52
N ASP A 83 -2.59 -11.72 8.73
CA ASP A 83 -1.93 -11.32 9.97
C ASP A 83 -2.91 -11.00 11.12
N LEU A 84 -4.21 -10.83 10.85
CA LEU A 84 -5.20 -10.47 11.88
C LEU A 84 -5.86 -11.69 12.53
N GLY A 85 -5.74 -12.88 11.94
CA GLY A 85 -6.46 -14.07 12.40
C GLY A 85 -8.00 -13.97 12.25
N ALA A 86 -8.47 -12.97 11.50
CA ALA A 86 -9.88 -12.63 11.29
C ALA A 86 -10.12 -12.28 9.81
N PRO A 87 -11.37 -12.31 9.31
CA PRO A 87 -11.67 -11.82 7.96
C PRO A 87 -11.29 -10.34 7.80
N ALA A 88 -11.01 -9.90 6.57
CA ALA A 88 -10.64 -8.50 6.31
C ALA A 88 -11.78 -7.51 6.60
N TRP A 89 -13.03 -8.00 6.57
CA TRP A 89 -14.24 -7.23 6.78
C TRP A 89 -15.15 -7.89 7.81
N SER A 90 -15.84 -7.07 8.59
CA SER A 90 -16.89 -7.50 9.54
C SER A 90 -18.19 -6.77 9.24
N ALA A 91 -19.33 -7.45 9.32
CA ALA A 91 -20.64 -6.89 9.04
C ALA A 91 -21.59 -7.07 10.23
N HIS A 92 -22.43 -6.08 10.49
CA HIS A 92 -23.41 -6.12 11.57
C HIS A 92 -24.63 -5.26 11.22
N ILE A 93 -25.77 -5.65 11.78
CA ILE A 93 -27.04 -4.94 11.62
C ILE A 93 -27.18 -3.88 12.72
N CYS A 94 -27.69 -2.70 12.35
CA CYS A 94 -27.89 -1.59 13.27
C CYS A 94 -29.34 -1.57 13.76
N GLY A 95 -29.58 -2.12 14.95
CA GLY A 95 -30.88 -2.12 15.62
C GLY A 95 -31.42 -3.54 15.84
N GLY A 96 -31.84 -3.85 17.07
CA GLY A 96 -32.32 -5.19 17.46
C GLY A 96 -33.84 -5.34 17.52
N LEU A 97 -34.58 -4.22 17.54
CA LEU A 97 -36.04 -4.26 17.77
C LEU A 97 -36.81 -4.61 16.50
N GLU A 98 -36.31 -4.16 15.34
CA GLU A 98 -36.99 -4.35 14.06
C GLU A 98 -35.98 -4.51 12.91
N PRO A 99 -35.44 -5.72 12.71
CA PRO A 99 -34.39 -6.00 11.74
C PRO A 99 -34.77 -5.65 10.29
N GLN A 100 -36.07 -5.65 9.96
CA GLN A 100 -36.54 -5.39 8.60
C GLN A 100 -36.31 -3.94 8.12
N TYR A 101 -36.20 -2.98 9.05
CA TYR A 101 -35.87 -1.58 8.73
C TYR A 101 -34.46 -1.18 9.16
N ALA A 102 -33.69 -2.11 9.71
CA ALA A 102 -32.34 -1.84 10.18
C ALA A 102 -31.37 -1.69 9.01
N CYS A 103 -30.38 -0.81 9.16
CA CYS A 103 -29.30 -0.66 8.20
C CYS A 103 -28.18 -1.67 8.45
N ALA A 104 -27.48 -2.04 7.40
CA ALA A 104 -26.27 -2.84 7.48
C ALA A 104 -25.05 -1.94 7.61
N VAL A 105 -24.10 -2.34 8.44
CA VAL A 105 -22.81 -1.68 8.57
C VAL A 105 -21.71 -2.71 8.37
N VAL A 106 -20.88 -2.48 7.37
CA VAL A 106 -19.67 -3.25 7.07
C VAL A 106 -18.45 -2.42 7.43
N ARG A 107 -17.51 -2.99 8.19
CA ARG A 107 -16.29 -2.33 8.65
C ARG A 107 -15.06 -3.09 8.20
N SER A 108 -14.01 -2.36 7.80
CA SER A 108 -12.71 -2.96 7.53
C SER A 108 -11.98 -3.23 8.84
N ASN A 109 -11.48 -4.45 8.98
CA ASN A 109 -10.60 -4.82 10.09
C ASN A 109 -9.13 -4.42 9.78
N VAL A 110 -8.78 -4.30 8.49
CA VAL A 110 -7.44 -3.90 8.03
C VAL A 110 -7.26 -2.39 8.09
N TRP A 111 -8.30 -1.62 7.79
CA TRP A 111 -8.29 -0.16 7.87
C TRP A 111 -9.31 0.32 8.89
N PRO A 112 -8.98 0.32 10.20
CA PRO A 112 -9.88 0.81 11.23
C PRO A 112 -10.34 2.24 10.91
N GLY A 113 -11.67 2.40 10.80
CA GLY A 113 -12.30 3.65 10.38
C GLY A 113 -12.97 3.59 9.01
N ALA A 114 -12.63 2.63 8.15
CA ALA A 114 -13.34 2.40 6.90
C ALA A 114 -14.66 1.68 7.17
N CYS A 115 -15.77 2.35 6.84
CA CYS A 115 -17.12 1.82 7.02
C CYS A 115 -17.92 1.98 5.73
N ALA A 116 -18.74 0.99 5.42
CA ALA A 116 -19.76 1.02 4.40
C ALA A 116 -21.11 0.77 5.07
N VAL A 117 -22.09 1.62 4.80
CA VAL A 117 -23.44 1.54 5.38
C VAL A 117 -24.44 1.44 4.24
N GLY A 118 -25.36 0.50 4.32
CA GLY A 118 -26.36 0.28 3.29
C GLY A 118 -27.75 0.00 3.87
N TRP A 119 -28.78 0.49 3.18
CA TRP A 119 -30.17 0.22 3.50
C TRP A 119 -31.06 0.43 2.27
N GLY A 120 -31.82 -0.61 1.91
CA GLY A 120 -32.71 -0.58 0.75
C GLY A 120 -31.93 -0.31 -0.53
N TYR A 121 -32.16 0.86 -1.13
CA TYR A 121 -31.53 1.32 -2.38
C TYR A 121 -30.35 2.27 -2.18
N THR A 122 -30.05 2.62 -0.92
CA THR A 122 -29.04 3.62 -0.59
C THR A 122 -27.85 2.98 0.10
N PHE A 123 -26.65 3.43 -0.26
CA PHE A 123 -25.42 3.04 0.41
C PHE A 123 -24.45 4.21 0.45
N VAL A 124 -23.57 4.22 1.44
CA VAL A 124 -22.52 5.21 1.62
C VAL A 124 -21.26 4.54 2.14
N ASN A 125 -20.12 4.94 1.58
CA ASN A 125 -18.80 4.54 2.05
C ASN A 125 -18.11 5.77 2.62
N TYR A 126 -17.57 5.64 3.83
CA TYR A 126 -16.80 6.71 4.46
C TYR A 126 -15.62 6.16 5.24
N TYR A 127 -14.63 7.01 5.44
CA TYR A 127 -13.47 6.72 6.26
C TYR A 127 -13.36 7.75 7.37
N GLN A 128 -13.31 7.29 8.62
CA GLN A 128 -13.03 8.12 9.78
C GLN A 128 -12.03 7.40 10.69
N GLY A 129 -10.77 7.81 10.64
CA GLY A 129 -9.70 7.17 11.41
C GLY A 129 -8.36 7.87 11.23
N MET A 130 -7.31 7.28 11.80
CA MET A 130 -5.96 7.86 11.85
C MET A 130 -5.13 7.64 10.56
N GLY A 131 -5.67 6.93 9.57
CA GLY A 131 -4.92 6.55 8.37
C GLY A 131 -3.89 5.43 8.60
N GLN A 132 -3.97 4.71 9.71
CA GLN A 132 -3.04 3.63 10.05
C GLN A 132 -3.64 2.26 9.72
N MET A 133 -2.89 1.46 8.97
CA MET A 133 -3.23 0.07 8.66
C MET A 133 -3.06 -0.81 9.90
N CYS A 134 -4.06 -1.65 10.19
CA CYS A 134 -3.98 -2.70 11.19
C CYS A 134 -3.35 -3.94 10.56
N THR A 135 -2.04 -4.09 10.72
CA THR A 135 -1.26 -5.20 10.15
C THR A 135 -1.15 -6.40 11.08
N GLY A 136 -1.76 -6.38 12.27
CA GLY A 136 -1.60 -7.43 13.28
C GLY A 136 -0.18 -7.60 13.83
N ARG A 137 0.78 -6.80 13.34
CA ARG A 137 2.20 -6.85 13.68
C ARG A 137 2.63 -5.52 14.26
N MET A 138 3.64 -5.56 15.15
CA MET A 138 4.29 -4.34 15.61
C MET A 138 5.03 -3.67 14.47
N PHE A 139 4.99 -2.33 14.44
CA PHE A 139 5.76 -1.55 13.49
C PHE A 139 7.26 -1.83 13.70
N ALA A 140 7.91 -2.39 12.68
CA ALA A 140 9.34 -2.52 12.63
C ALA A 140 9.88 -1.32 11.82
N PRO A 141 10.66 -0.41 12.44
CA PRO A 141 11.32 0.64 11.67
C PRO A 141 12.21 0.00 10.62
N ALA A 142 12.30 0.64 9.45
CA ALA A 142 13.19 0.16 8.40
C ALA A 142 14.58 0.01 9.00
N ALA A 143 15.17 -1.19 8.87
CA ALA A 143 16.57 -1.37 9.18
C ALA A 143 17.33 -0.30 8.40
N LEU A 144 18.26 0.39 9.06
CA LEU A 144 19.11 1.38 8.40
C LEU A 144 19.61 0.73 7.12
N TRP A 145 19.28 1.34 5.98
CA TRP A 145 19.73 0.85 4.70
C TRP A 145 21.23 0.65 4.86
N PRO A 146 21.78 -0.56 4.60
CA PRO A 146 23.21 -0.68 4.53
C PRO A 146 23.61 0.31 3.44
N VAL A 147 24.20 1.45 3.84
CA VAL A 147 24.78 2.40 2.90
C VAL A 147 25.47 1.51 1.90
N PRO A 148 25.10 1.55 0.60
CA PRO A 148 25.88 0.84 -0.38
C PRO A 148 27.23 1.54 -0.29
N ALA A 149 28.12 1.04 0.56
CA ALA A 149 29.52 1.03 0.30
C ALA A 149 29.57 0.18 -0.96
N ASP A 150 29.30 0.85 -2.08
CA ASP A 150 29.44 0.28 -3.38
C ASP A 150 30.89 -0.16 -3.42
N LYS A 151 31.12 -1.46 -3.23
CA LYS A 151 32.48 -2.02 -3.19
C LYS A 151 33.20 -1.77 -4.51
N THR A 152 32.47 -1.34 -5.55
CA THR A 152 33.01 -0.97 -6.86
C THR A 152 33.32 0.52 -6.99
N LEU A 153 32.77 1.38 -6.13
CA LEU A 153 33.19 2.78 -6.02
C LEU A 153 34.20 2.87 -4.88
N GLU A 154 35.50 2.81 -5.23
CA GLU A 154 36.54 3.19 -4.29
C GLU A 154 36.22 4.59 -3.74
N GLU A 155 36.42 4.78 -2.42
CA GLU A 155 36.42 6.13 -1.84
C GLU A 155 37.29 7.02 -2.73
N TYR A 156 36.80 8.21 -3.08
CA TYR A 156 37.54 9.14 -3.91
C TYR A 156 38.97 9.24 -3.41
N LYS A 157 39.95 8.81 -4.22
CA LYS A 157 41.35 8.78 -3.82
C LYS A 157 41.73 10.17 -3.36
N LYS A 158 42.07 10.31 -2.08
CA LYS A 158 42.57 11.57 -1.52
C LYS A 158 43.73 12.02 -2.39
N GLY A 159 43.58 13.19 -3.01
CA GLY A 159 44.62 13.72 -3.90
C GLY A 159 45.92 13.93 -3.11
N PRO A 160 47.08 13.93 -3.76
CA PRO A 160 48.40 14.04 -3.11
C PRO A 160 48.60 15.33 -2.30
N ARG A 161 47.64 16.28 -2.37
CA ARG A 161 47.60 17.51 -1.59
C ARG A 161 46.96 17.34 -0.20
N SER A 162 46.37 16.19 0.11
CA SER A 162 46.02 15.85 1.49
C SER A 162 47.31 15.58 2.25
N ARG A 163 47.59 16.40 3.25
CA ARG A 163 48.83 16.27 4.03
C ARG A 163 48.94 14.85 4.64
N PRO A 164 50.15 14.27 4.73
CA PRO A 164 50.37 12.92 5.28
C PRO A 164 49.91 12.75 6.74
N ASP A 165 49.68 13.85 7.42
CA ASP A 165 49.30 14.00 8.83
C ASP A 165 47.78 13.87 9.08
N GLY A 166 46.96 13.65 8.04
CA GLY A 166 45.54 13.28 8.19
C GLY A 166 44.62 14.37 8.76
N VAL A 167 45.15 15.54 9.11
CA VAL A 167 44.36 16.71 9.48
C VAL A 167 43.84 17.34 8.18
N GLY A 168 42.53 17.32 7.98
CA GLY A 168 41.88 18.05 6.90
C GLY A 168 42.30 19.51 7.00
N GLY A 169 43.07 19.98 6.02
CA GLY A 169 43.37 21.40 5.90
C GLY A 169 42.06 22.11 5.65
N ASP A 170 41.58 22.81 6.68
CA ASP A 170 40.48 23.74 6.52
C ASP A 170 40.88 24.72 5.42
N LEU A 171 40.05 24.82 4.38
CA LEU A 171 40.43 25.36 3.07
C LEU A 171 40.79 26.85 3.05
N ASN A 172 40.89 27.52 4.20
CA ASN A 172 41.17 28.95 4.29
C ASN A 172 41.84 29.32 5.62
N LEU A 173 43.14 29.09 5.77
CA LEU A 173 44.04 29.86 6.66
C LEU A 173 45.46 29.31 6.47
N GLU A 174 46.22 29.89 5.53
CA GLU A 174 47.66 29.81 5.67
C GLU A 174 48.02 30.56 6.96
N PRO A 175 48.69 29.92 7.94
CA PRO A 175 49.14 30.65 9.12
C PRO A 175 50.14 31.73 8.66
N PRO A 176 50.01 32.99 9.15
CA PRO A 176 50.82 34.10 8.65
C PRO A 176 52.32 33.81 8.83
N PRO A 177 53.17 34.25 7.89
CA PRO A 177 54.60 34.01 7.98
C PRO A 177 55.15 34.62 9.27
N ARG A 178 56.01 33.86 9.95
CA ARG A 178 56.66 34.29 11.20
C ARG A 178 57.45 35.57 10.91
N PRO A 179 57.33 36.63 11.74
CA PRO A 179 58.13 37.82 11.55
C PRO A 179 59.62 37.47 11.64
N ALA A 180 60.43 38.10 10.80
CA ALA A 180 61.87 37.88 10.78
C ALA A 180 62.46 38.28 12.14
N GLU A 181 63.41 37.48 12.62
CA GLU A 181 64.05 37.64 13.91
C GLU A 181 64.85 38.96 13.91
N GLY A 182 64.27 40.03 14.45
CA GLY A 182 64.92 41.35 14.52
C GLY A 182 64.04 42.58 14.71
N ASP A 183 62.73 42.53 14.50
CA ASP A 183 61.89 43.71 14.75
C ASP A 183 61.49 43.81 16.25
N PRO A 184 61.76 44.95 16.93
CA PRO A 184 61.33 45.16 18.31
C PRO A 184 59.80 45.35 18.41
N PRO A 185 59.21 45.13 19.60
CA PRO A 185 57.76 44.99 19.79
C PRO A 185 56.93 46.23 19.44
#